data_AF-A0A2P4TD44-F1
#
_entry.id   AF-A0A2P4TD44-F1
#
_cell.length_a   1.000
_cell.length_b   1.000
_cell.length_c   1.000
_cell.angle_alpha   90.00
_cell.angle_beta   90.00
_cell.angle_gamma   90.00
#
_symmetry.space_group_name_H-M   'P 1'
#
loop_
_entity.id
_entity.type
_entity.pdbx_description
1 polymer ?
#
loop_
_entity_poly.entity_id
_entity_poly.type
_entity_poly.pdbx_seq_one_letter_code
_entity_poly.pdbx_strand_id
1 'polypeptide(L)' 'VGHNEIIGVCRVGVNAEGLGRDHWNEMLAYPRKPIAHWHPLVEVKKSFKEVCGVILSFESMSCA' A
#
# COMPACT_ATOMS: atom_id res chain seq x y z
N VAL A 1 18.78 17.71 13.80
CA VAL A 1 18.45 16.46 13.09
C VAL A 1 17.20 15.89 13.77
N GLY A 2 16.07 15.88 13.07
CA GLY A 2 14.77 15.42 13.61
C GLY A 2 14.53 13.95 13.25
N HIS A 3 13.93 13.19 14.15
CA HIS A 3 13.57 11.80 13.93
C HIS A 3 12.28 11.74 13.10
N ASN A 4 12.28 11.00 11.98
CA ASN A 4 11.07 10.80 11.17
C ASN A 4 10.30 9.61 11.71
N GLU A 5 9.40 9.87 12.66
CA GLU A 5 8.55 8.84 13.26
C GLU A 5 7.39 8.47 12.32
N ILE A 6 7.07 7.19 12.25
CA ILE A 6 5.97 6.68 11.42
C ILE A 6 4.67 6.82 12.19
N ILE A 7 3.70 7.54 11.62
CA ILE A 7 2.36 7.74 12.20
C ILE A 7 1.47 6.51 11.97
N GLY A 8 1.60 5.85 10.82
CA GLY A 8 0.82 4.65 10.47
C GLY A 8 1.04 4.22 9.02
N VAL A 9 0.44 3.09 8.65
CA VAL A 9 0.55 2.51 7.29
C VAL A 9 -0.81 2.05 6.78
N CYS A 10 -0.97 2.03 5.46
CA CYS A 10 -2.07 1.33 4.78
C CYS A 10 -1.50 0.27 3.82
N ARG A 11 -2.32 -0.70 3.42
CA ARG A 11 -1.94 -1.74 2.46
C ARG A 11 -2.94 -1.75 1.33
N VAL A 12 -2.43 -1.72 0.10
CA VAL A 12 -3.22 -1.85 -1.14
C VAL A 12 -2.58 -2.95 -1.95
N GLY A 13 -3.37 -3.84 -2.57
CA GLY A 13 -2.85 -4.85 -3.49
C GLY A 13 -3.47 -6.23 -3.38
N VAL A 14 -2.90 -7.19 -4.10
CA VAL A 14 -3.44 -8.57 -4.25
C VAL A 14 -3.51 -9.36 -2.95
N ASN A 15 -2.74 -8.98 -1.92
CA ASN A 15 -2.79 -9.61 -0.60
C ASN A 15 -3.41 -8.69 0.47
N ALA A 16 -3.92 -7.52 0.08
CA ALA A 16 -4.66 -6.65 0.99
C ALA A 16 -6.07 -7.20 1.22
N GLU A 17 -6.72 -6.73 2.28
CA GLU A 17 -8.12 -7.03 2.61
C GLU A 17 -8.93 -5.73 2.66
N GLY A 18 -10.25 -5.83 2.49
CA GLY A 18 -11.16 -4.69 2.50
C GLY A 18 -10.79 -3.62 1.47
N LEU A 19 -10.81 -2.34 1.89
CA LEU A 19 -10.61 -1.18 1.03
C LEU A 19 -9.34 -1.26 0.16
N GLY A 20 -8.25 -1.79 0.71
CA GLY A 20 -6.99 -1.94 -0.02
C GLY A 20 -7.04 -2.93 -1.17
N ARG A 21 -7.88 -3.98 -1.06
CA ARG A 21 -8.14 -4.91 -2.15
C ARG A 21 -9.05 -4.28 -3.20
N ASP A 22 -10.11 -3.62 -2.75
CA ASP A 22 -11.11 -3.02 -3.63
C ASP A 22 -10.49 -1.92 -4.50
N HIS A 23 -9.67 -1.05 -3.88
CA HIS A 23 -8.91 -0.03 -4.61
C HIS A 23 -7.97 -0.65 -5.65
N TRP A 24 -7.27 -1.72 -5.29
CA TRP A 24 -6.39 -2.44 -6.23
C TRP A 24 -7.16 -3.03 -7.41
N ASN A 25 -8.29 -3.69 -7.14
CA ASN A 25 -9.14 -4.27 -8.17
C ASN A 25 -9.71 -3.20 -9.11
N GLU A 26 -10.11 -2.04 -8.59
CA GLU A 26 -10.62 -0.93 -9.40
C GLU A 26 -9.52 -0.35 -10.30
N MET A 27 -8.29 -0.20 -9.79
CA MET A 27 -7.14 0.24 -10.58
C MET A 27 -6.87 -0.71 -11.76
N LEU A 28 -6.94 -2.03 -11.53
CA LEU A 28 -6.76 -3.04 -12.58
C LEU A 28 -7.93 -3.06 -13.58
N ALA A 29 -9.16 -2.79 -13.12
CA ALA A 29 -10.34 -2.74 -13.96
C ALA A 29 -10.36 -1.52 -14.91
N TYR A 30 -9.69 -0.42 -14.53
CA TYR A 30 -9.64 0.81 -15.31
C TYR A 30 -8.21 1.29 -15.60
N PRO A 31 -7.46 0.61 -16.49
CA PRO A 31 -6.11 1.01 -16.84
C PRO A 31 -6.05 2.47 -17.34
N ARG A 32 -5.04 3.22 -16.86
CA ARG A 32 -4.79 4.65 -17.18
C ARG A 32 -5.83 5.65 -16.66
N LYS A 33 -6.90 5.20 -16.00
CA LYS A 33 -7.80 6.09 -15.27
C LYS A 33 -7.26 6.24 -13.84
N PRO A 34 -6.95 7.46 -13.38
CA PRO A 34 -6.56 7.66 -11.98
C PRO A 34 -7.73 7.32 -11.07
N ILE A 35 -7.46 6.50 -10.05
CA ILE A 35 -8.42 6.12 -9.01
C ILE A 35 -7.96 6.76 -7.70
N ALA A 36 -8.88 7.39 -6.97
CA ALA A 36 -8.60 8.04 -5.70
C ALA A 36 -9.51 7.47 -4.62
N HIS A 37 -8.92 6.97 -3.54
CA HIS A 37 -9.62 6.45 -2.37
C HIS A 37 -8.91 6.88 -1.09
N TRP A 38 -9.70 7.16 -0.05
CA TRP A 38 -9.20 7.36 1.30
C TRP A 38 -9.00 6.01 2.00
N HIS A 39 -7.87 5.86 2.70
CA HIS A 39 -7.55 4.66 3.48
C HIS A 39 -7.21 5.06 4.91
N PRO A 40 -7.81 4.42 5.94
CA PRO A 40 -7.40 4.65 7.31
C PRO A 40 -5.96 4.15 7.52
N LEU A 41 -5.16 4.93 8.24
CA LEU A 41 -3.84 4.49 8.67
C LEU A 41 -3.98 3.53 9.86
N VAL A 42 -3.23 2.44 9.82
CA VAL A 42 -3.17 1.43 10.87
C VAL A 42 -1.84 1.55 11.60
N GLU A 43 -1.87 1.36 12.92
CA GLU A 43 -0.68 1.36 13.76
C GLU A 43 0.34 0.31 13.31
N VAL A 44 1.60 0.74 13.23
CA VAL A 44 2.70 -0.13 12.83
C VAL A 44 3.17 -0.93 14.04
N LYS A 45 2.65 -2.16 14.20
CA LYS A 45 3.13 -3.08 15.25
C LYS A 45 4.49 -3.72 14.95
N LYS A 46 5.04 -3.56 13.73
CA LYS A 46 6.26 -4.25 13.28
C LYS A 46 7.24 -3.34 12.53
N SER A 47 8.54 -3.59 12.65
CA SER A 47 9.59 -2.69 12.15
C SER A 47 9.48 -2.40 10.63
N PHE A 48 9.89 -1.19 10.24
CA PHE A 48 9.88 -0.64 8.87
C PHE A 48 10.42 -1.59 7.78
N LYS A 49 11.36 -2.48 8.11
CA LYS A 49 11.90 -3.48 7.16
C LYS A 49 10.84 -4.43 6.60
N GLU A 50 9.80 -4.76 7.38
CA GLU A 50 8.73 -5.68 6.96
C GLU A 50 7.68 -4.98 6.09
N VAL A 51 7.51 -3.65 6.25
CA VAL A 51 6.60 -2.82 5.43
C VAL A 51 7.25 -2.44 4.11
N CYS A 52 8.52 -2.04 4.12
CA CYS A 52 9.27 -1.67 2.93
C CYS A 52 9.48 -2.87 1.99
N GLY A 53 9.65 -4.08 2.52
CA GLY A 53 9.68 -5.31 1.70
C GLY A 53 8.39 -5.54 0.91
N VAL A 54 7.23 -5.08 1.42
CA VAL A 54 5.96 -5.16 0.71
C VAL A 54 5.88 -4.09 -0.39
N ILE A 55 6.28 -2.84 -0.11
CA ILE A 55 6.29 -1.74 -1.10
C ILE A 55 7.30 -2.01 -2.24
N LEU A 56 8.51 -2.48 -1.93
CA LEU A 56 9.52 -2.83 -2.94
C LEU A 56 9.11 -4.07 -3.76
N SER A 57 8.32 -4.97 -3.17
CA SER A 57 7.69 -6.06 -3.92
C SER A 57 6.62 -5.55 -4.89
N PHE A 58 5.90 -4.47 -4.57
CA PHE A 58 4.95 -3.83 -5.51
C PHE A 58 5.65 -3.28 -6.75
N GLU A 59 6.80 -2.61 -6.61
CA GLU A 59 7.60 -2.18 -7.76
C GLU A 59 8.09 -3.38 -8.58
N SER A 60 8.59 -4.42 -7.93
CA SER A 60 9.08 -5.63 -8.61
C SER A 60 7.97 -6.40 -9.34
N MET A 61 6.76 -6.45 -8.78
CA MET A 61 5.58 -7.12 -9.39
C MET A 61 4.88 -6.28 -10.46
N SER A 62 5.11 -4.95 -10.50
CA SER A 62 4.66 -4.11 -11.62
C SER A 62 5.62 -4.15 -12.81
N CYS A 63 6.83 -4.66 -12.63
CA CYS A 63 7.83 -4.83 -13.69
C CYS A 63 7.80 -6.23 -14.34
N ALA A 64 6.89 -7.12 -13.93
CA ALA A 64 6.76 -8.48 -14.47
C ALA A 64 5.53 -8.62 -15.38
#